data_AF-A0A7C1DUS7-F1
#
_entry.id   AF-A0A7C1DUS7-F1
#
_cell.length_a   1.000
_cell.length_b   1.000
_cell.length_c   1.000
_cell.angle_alpha   90.00
_cell.angle_beta   90.00
_cell.angle_gamma   90.00
#
_symmetry.space_group_name_H-M   'P 1'
#
loop_
_entity.id
_entity.type
_entity.pdbx_description
1 polymer ?
#
loop_
_entity_poly.entity_id
_entity_poly.type
_entity_poly.pdbx_seq_one_letter_code
_entity_poly.pdbx_strand_id
1 'polypeptide(L)'
;MFSKPRILAHIGFLLVTAGLVISMLIPPAYPVSLGLWLIAVVAGVFALIKNGRLFPNIALTRTGEDPDKLDILHFVEVYLSLIPGIFIVAYLIYFKIFN
;
A
#
# COMPACT_ATOMS: atom_id res chain seq x y z
N MET A 1 -20.02 -7.49 -4.38
CA MET A 1 -19.70 -7.73 -2.95
C MET A 1 -18.30 -7.19 -2.69
N PHE A 2 -18.16 -5.86 -2.57
CA PHE A 2 -16.86 -5.20 -2.55
C PHE A 2 -16.21 -5.36 -1.18
N SER A 3 -15.00 -5.95 -1.12
CA SER A 3 -14.23 -6.15 0.10
C SER A 3 -14.05 -4.84 0.88
N LYS A 4 -14.16 -4.90 2.21
CA LYS A 4 -14.00 -3.74 3.11
C LYS A 4 -12.64 -3.06 2.88
N PRO A 5 -12.55 -1.73 2.96
CA PRO A 5 -11.29 -1.01 2.73
C PRO A 5 -10.15 -1.47 3.66
N ARG A 6 -10.48 -1.90 4.89
CA ARG A 6 -9.54 -2.53 5.84
C ARG A 6 -8.84 -3.77 5.28
N ILE A 7 -9.59 -4.63 4.59
CA ILE A 7 -9.05 -5.86 4.00
C ILE A 7 -8.06 -5.51 2.88
N LEU A 8 -8.39 -4.50 2.07
CA LEU A 8 -7.51 -4.03 1.00
C LEU A 8 -6.21 -3.41 1.54
N ALA A 9 -6.30 -2.64 2.63
CA ALA A 9 -5.14 -2.11 3.33
C ALA A 9 -4.20 -3.23 3.80
N HIS A 10 -4.76 -4.24 4.46
CA HIS A 10 -4.01 -5.37 4.99
C HIS A 10 -3.37 -6.23 3.89
N ILE A 11 -4.12 -6.51 2.81
CA ILE A 11 -3.57 -7.21 1.63
C ILE A 11 -2.43 -6.40 1.01
N GLY A 12 -2.59 -5.09 0.86
CA GLY A 12 -1.53 -4.22 0.34
C GLY A 12 -0.26 -4.29 1.19
N PHE A 13 -0.40 -4.21 2.52
CA PHE A 13 0.73 -4.32 3.43
C PHE A 13 1.41 -5.69 3.38
N LEU A 14 0.63 -6.78 3.34
CA LEU A 14 1.16 -8.14 3.22
C LEU A 14 1.97 -8.31 1.94
N LEU A 15 1.47 -7.81 0.80
CA LEU A 15 2.15 -7.88 -0.49
C LEU A 15 3.45 -7.09 -0.50
N VAL A 16 3.49 -5.90 0.11
CA VAL A 16 4.74 -5.14 0.27
C VAL A 16 5.75 -5.91 1.10
N THR A 17 5.32 -6.45 2.24
CA THR A 17 6.19 -7.20 3.15
C THR A 17 6.72 -8.46 2.47
N ALA A 18 5.87 -9.21 1.75
CA ALA A 18 6.28 -10.39 0.99
C ALA A 18 7.28 -10.03 -0.12
N GLY A 19 7.01 -8.98 -0.89
CA GLY A 19 7.93 -8.49 -1.91
C GLY A 19 9.28 -8.07 -1.33
N LEU A 20 9.28 -7.41 -0.17
CA LEU A 20 10.50 -7.04 0.55
C LEU A 20 11.30 -8.28 0.97
N VAL A 21 10.66 -9.26 1.61
CA VAL A 21 11.30 -10.51 2.02
C VAL A 21 11.90 -11.26 0.82
N ILE A 22 11.17 -11.37 -0.28
CA ILE A 22 11.67 -12.03 -1.50
C ILE A 22 12.90 -11.29 -2.05
N SER A 23 12.87 -9.96 -2.08
CA SER A 23 13.99 -9.16 -2.59
C SER A 23 15.26 -9.30 -1.73
N MET A 24 15.09 -9.50 -0.43
CA MET A 24 16.21 -9.67 0.52
C MET A 24 16.78 -11.09 0.51
N LEU A 25 15.92 -12.11 0.41
CA LEU A 25 16.35 -13.51 0.48
C LEU A 25 16.77 -14.10 -0.87
N ILE A 26 16.16 -13.62 -1.96
CA ILE A 26 16.37 -14.17 -3.31
C ILE A 26 16.56 -12.99 -4.28
N PRO A 27 17.75 -12.37 -4.33
CA PRO A 27 18.02 -11.23 -5.22
C PRO A 27 17.68 -11.48 -6.71
N PRO A 28 17.91 -12.68 -7.28
CA PRO A 28 17.50 -12.98 -8.66
C PRO A 28 15.99 -12.91 -8.89
N ALA A 29 15.18 -13.06 -7.84
CA ALA A 29 13.73 -12.99 -7.89
C ALA A 29 13.17 -11.57 -7.70
N TYR A 30 14.01 -10.53 -7.75
CA TYR A 30 13.58 -9.12 -7.67
C TYR A 30 12.42 -8.74 -8.61
N PRO A 31 12.30 -9.27 -9.85
CA PRO A 31 11.14 -9.00 -10.70
C PRO A 31 9.80 -9.44 -10.08
N VAL A 32 9.80 -10.51 -9.28
CA VAL A 32 8.61 -10.98 -8.55
C VAL A 32 8.22 -9.97 -7.47
N SER A 33 9.21 -9.44 -6.74
CA SER A 33 9.00 -8.37 -5.75
C SER A 33 8.39 -7.12 -6.39
N LEU A 34 8.87 -6.70 -7.57
CA LEU A 34 8.28 -5.59 -8.31
C LEU A 34 6.81 -5.83 -8.67
N GLY A 35 6.46 -7.05 -9.10
CA GLY A 35 5.08 -7.43 -9.38
C GLY A 35 4.19 -7.35 -8.14
N LEU A 36 4.66 -7.88 -7.00
CA LEU A 36 3.94 -7.81 -5.72
C LEU A 36 3.75 -6.37 -5.24
N TRP A 37 4.77 -5.53 -5.37
CA TRP A 37 4.71 -4.12 -5.01
C TRP A 37 3.74 -3.33 -5.89
N LEU A 38 3.67 -3.63 -7.19
CA LEU A 38 2.68 -3.01 -8.07
C LEU A 38 1.25 -3.33 -7.63
N ILE A 39 0.97 -4.61 -7.32
CA ILE A 39 -0.35 -5.03 -6.83
C ILE A 39 -0.65 -4.37 -5.48
N ALA A 40 0.34 -4.25 -4.60
CA ALA A 40 0.19 -3.60 -3.31
C ALA A 40 -0.20 -2.11 -3.42
N VAL A 41 0.44 -1.38 -4.33
CA VAL A 41 0.11 0.03 -4.62
C VAL A 41 -1.34 0.15 -5.10
N VAL A 42 -1.76 -0.71 -6.03
CA VAL A 42 -3.15 -0.72 -6.52
C VAL A 42 -4.14 -1.00 -5.39
N ALA A 43 -3.84 -1.97 -4.51
CA ALA A 43 -4.67 -2.27 -3.36
C ALA A 43 -4.77 -1.08 -2.38
N GLY A 44 -3.66 -0.41 -2.10
CA GLY A 44 -3.60 0.78 -1.25
C GLY A 44 -4.42 1.95 -1.81
N VAL A 45 -4.26 2.25 -3.11
CA VAL A 45 -5.07 3.29 -3.79
C VAL A 45 -6.56 2.94 -3.74
N PHE A 46 -6.92 1.69 -4.01
CA PHE A 46 -8.32 1.25 -3.99
C PHE A 46 -8.92 1.30 -2.58
N ALA A 47 -8.12 1.03 -1.54
CA ALA A 47 -8.52 1.20 -0.14
C ALA A 47 -8.84 2.67 0.17
N LEU A 48 -8.02 3.63 -0.30
CA LEU A 48 -8.27 5.06 -0.11
C LEU A 48 -9.54 5.53 -0.85
N ILE A 49 -9.72 5.09 -2.10
CA ILE A 49 -10.90 5.43 -2.90
C ILE A 49 -12.17 4.95 -2.20
N LYS A 50 -12.20 3.69 -1.74
CA LYS A 50 -13.35 3.14 -1.02
C LYS A 50 -13.59 3.78 0.34
N ASN A 51 -12.53 4.20 1.01
CA ASN A 51 -12.63 4.91 2.28
C ASN A 51 -13.18 6.34 2.12
N GLY A 52 -13.09 6.92 0.92
CA GLY A 52 -13.57 8.27 0.60
C GLY A 52 -12.80 9.38 1.32
N ARG A 53 -11.68 9.05 1.97
CA ARG A 53 -10.89 9.97 2.81
C ARG A 53 -9.41 9.67 2.66
N LEU A 54 -8.63 10.74 2.48
CA LEU A 54 -7.18 10.66 2.30
C LEU A 54 -6.40 10.70 3.61
N PHE A 55 -6.99 11.22 4.69
CA PHE A 55 -6.33 11.37 5.99
C PHE A 55 -7.13 10.66 7.10
N PRO A 56 -6.46 10.07 8.10
CA PRO A 56 -7.11 9.55 9.29
C PRO A 56 -7.80 10.70 10.06
N ASN A 57 -8.99 10.43 10.64
CA ASN A 57 -9.62 11.37 11.57
C ASN A 57 -9.55 10.77 12.95
N ILE A 58 -8.72 11.38 13.78
CA ILE A 58 -8.41 11.00 15.15
C ILE A 58 -9.68 11.07 16.03
N ALA A 59 -10.62 11.97 15.71
CA ALA A 59 -11.89 12.08 16.42
C ALA A 59 -12.79 10.86 16.18
N LEU A 60 -12.86 10.36 14.93
CA LEU A 60 -13.61 9.15 14.57
C LEU A 60 -12.96 7.86 15.10
N THR A 61 -11.63 7.86 15.34
CA THR A 61 -10.93 6.69 15.90
C THR A 61 -11.15 6.54 17.40
N ARG A 62 -11.46 7.64 18.12
CA ARG A 62 -11.76 7.61 19.56
C ARG A 62 -13.18 7.18 19.88
N THR A 63 -14.12 7.36 18.97
CA THR A 63 -15.53 6.96 19.17
C THR A 63 -15.83 5.53 18.70
N GLY A 64 -14.89 4.85 18.03
CA GLY A 64 -15.02 3.42 17.70
C GLY A 64 -16.15 3.05 16.74
N GLU A 65 -16.72 4.02 16.02
CA GLU A 65 -18.08 3.89 15.48
C GLU A 65 -18.21 3.48 14.01
N ASP A 66 -17.14 3.34 13.23
CA ASP A 66 -17.28 3.02 11.79
C ASP A 66 -16.42 1.83 11.33
N PRO A 67 -16.88 0.57 11.54
CA PRO A 67 -16.16 -0.64 11.13
C PRO A 67 -15.97 -0.75 9.60
N ASP A 68 -16.63 0.10 8.82
CA ASP A 68 -16.57 0.10 7.37
C ASP A 68 -15.56 1.14 6.82
N LYS A 69 -14.96 1.96 7.68
CA LYS A 69 -13.88 2.90 7.32
C LYS A 69 -12.50 2.46 7.80
N LEU A 70 -11.45 3.07 7.25
CA LEU A 70 -10.06 2.87 7.66
C LEU A 70 -9.80 3.56 9.01
N ASP A 71 -9.36 2.78 9.98
CA ASP A 71 -8.79 3.28 11.24
C ASP A 71 -7.33 3.73 11.02
N ILE A 72 -6.73 4.40 12.02
CA ILE A 72 -5.35 4.90 11.96
C ILE A 72 -4.36 3.80 11.52
N LEU A 73 -4.46 2.60 12.10
CA LEU A 73 -3.58 1.48 11.74
C LEU A 73 -3.68 1.12 10.25
N HIS A 74 -4.90 1.01 9.72
CA HIS A 74 -5.12 0.65 8.32
C HIS A 74 -4.69 1.79 7.36
N PHE A 75 -4.77 3.05 7.80
CA PHE A 75 -4.17 4.16 7.06
C PHE A 75 -2.65 4.01 6.98
N VAL A 76 -1.98 3.62 8.07
CA VAL A 76 -0.54 3.35 8.08
C VAL A 76 -0.21 2.20 7.13
N GLU A 77 -0.95 1.09 7.17
CA GLU A 77 -0.78 -0.03 6.24
C GLU A 77 -0.87 0.41 4.78
N VAL A 78 -1.85 1.26 4.45
CA VAL A 78 -2.01 1.83 3.11
C VAL A 78 -0.83 2.72 2.73
N TYR A 79 -0.38 3.62 3.60
CA TYR A 79 0.74 4.49 3.25
C TYR A 79 2.04 3.70 3.07
N LEU A 80 2.27 2.68 3.90
CA LEU A 80 3.40 1.77 3.72
C LEU A 80 3.30 0.99 2.41
N SER A 81 2.09 0.62 1.97
CA SER A 81 1.91 -0.08 0.69
C SER A 81 2.20 0.79 -0.54
N LEU A 82 2.13 2.12 -0.40
CA LEU A 82 2.43 3.08 -1.46
C LEU A 82 3.93 3.41 -1.59
N ILE A 83 4.74 3.17 -0.55
CA ILE A 83 6.18 3.51 -0.53
C ILE A 83 6.95 2.91 -1.72
N PRO A 84 6.82 1.60 -2.03
CA PRO A 84 7.51 1.03 -3.19
C PRO A 84 7.15 1.72 -4.52
N GLY A 85 5.90 2.18 -4.66
CA GLY A 85 5.45 2.94 -5.82
C GLY A 85 6.21 4.27 -5.98
N ILE A 86 6.49 4.97 -4.88
CA ILE A 86 7.28 6.21 -4.90
C ILE A 86 8.71 5.94 -5.39
N PHE A 87 9.33 4.85 -4.90
CA PHE A 87 10.67 4.45 -5.35
C PHE A 87 10.71 4.09 -6.84
N ILE A 88 9.70 3.35 -7.33
CA ILE A 88 9.59 3.00 -8.75
C ILE A 88 9.47 4.27 -9.61
N VAL A 89 8.60 5.20 -9.23
CA VAL A 89 8.42 6.47 -9.97
C VAL A 89 9.70 7.31 -9.94
N ALA A 90 10.35 7.44 -8.79
CA ALA A 90 11.61 8.15 -8.65
C ALA A 90 12.71 7.54 -9.53
N TYR A 91 12.81 6.20 -9.57
CA TYR A 91 13.74 5.48 -10.42
C TYR A 91 13.48 5.72 -11.91
N LEU A 92 12.22 5.68 -12.35
CA LEU A 92 11.86 5.95 -13.74
C LEU A 92 12.17 7.38 -14.17
N ILE A 93 11.95 8.37 -13.29
CA ILE A 93 12.31 9.77 -13.55
C ILE A 93 13.84 9.91 -13.66
N TYR A 94 14.59 9.33 -12.73
CA TYR A 94 16.05 9.32 -12.78
C TYR A 94 16.55 8.70 -14.09
N PHE A 95 16.06 7.50 -14.44
CA PHE A 95 16.47 6.82 -15.66
C PHE A 95 16.20 7.66 -16.91
N LYS A 96 15.03 8.30 -17.00
CA LYS A 96 14.66 9.15 -18.15
C LYS A 96 15.51 10.43 -18.27
N ILE A 97 16.02 10.97 -17.16
CA ILE A 97 16.82 12.21 -17.17
C ILE A 97 18.28 11.92 -17.49
N PHE A 98 18.80 10.77 -17.04
CA PHE A 98 20.24 10.49 -17.06
C PHE A 98 20.68 9.40 -18.04
N ASN A 99 19.75 8.74 -18.75
CA ASN A 99 20.01 7.89 -19.92
C ASN A 99 19.21 8.39 -21.14
#